data_AF-A0A7C5FYN3-F1
#
_entry.id   AF-A0A7C5FYN3-F1
#
_cell.length_a   1.000
_cell.length_b   1.000
_cell.length_c   1.000
_cell.angle_alpha   90.00
_cell.angle_beta   90.00
_cell.angle_gamma   90.00
#
_symmetry.space_group_name_H-M   'P 1'
#
loop_
_entity.id
_entity.type
_entity.pdbx_description
1 polymer ?
#
loop_
_entity_poly.entity_id
_entity_poly.type
_entity_poly.pdbx_seq_one_letter_code
_entity_poly.pdbx_strand_id
1 'polypeptide(L)'
;MRIEAAPRITGRAASHAEGGALRYVSMAACLAVVFACATGALATIPRYSNDPADFVQSKLQHFWVGGQPFRFVGYDVRGLSHYGASYFYGDSSSERETNLAYMESVGAKVARIFVSYRFATTQKISDGLDAALGVAAKHNVRLIVVFTDVYYDPNFYPPGDNVYYTDGLLNSTFFASGYQANYLPLVQTLVTRFKDDPTVFAWQLGNELKLPSNPSAILPFAHTVASAIRAIDQKHMVSFGTAGRAFSGLNTTQATQLYQDFDFLTIHVYNGDDSLNDSGLANQLRKPLVVSEAGFDCSEYSNRPAATDADIAKWVGRGARGYMNWGLMAADNGDGDDVFGIDPYNHGYDWTAYTTVYRNWATTLSTTPMPAPDPPTGVAASDATWADRVRVSWSPSFAATEYAVMRATSAIGVKTQVSSWQTSCTFDDLSAVRGTGYYYWVLARNSGGQSGFSAYDTGVVSNAPQMTVASLRYQQNNAAAYVTGGTVSAAYSGQFYLQQGAYGPGILVSWSGTVHEGDHVNVLGTISTLASGERVLTAASVATAP
;
A
#
# COMPACT_ATOMS: atom_id res chain seq x y z
N MET A 1 -74.24 -14.99 18.47
CA MET A 1 -73.51 -14.62 17.25
C MET A 1 -72.56 -15.76 16.94
N ARG A 2 -73.04 -16.79 16.22
CA ARG A 2 -72.80 -17.04 14.78
C ARG A 2 -71.29 -17.08 14.46
N ILE A 3 -70.62 -18.26 14.45
CA ILE A 3 -70.59 -19.31 13.37
C ILE A 3 -69.69 -18.79 12.21
N GLU A 4 -68.68 -19.44 11.61
CA GLU A 4 -68.33 -20.84 11.22
C GLU A 4 -66.81 -20.83 10.85
N ALA A 5 -65.99 -21.83 11.20
CA ALA A 5 -65.62 -23.03 10.41
C ALA A 5 -64.72 -22.80 9.16
N ALA A 6 -63.61 -23.54 9.11
CA ALA A 6 -62.77 -23.76 7.92
C ALA A 6 -63.50 -24.60 6.85
N PRO A 7 -62.96 -24.70 5.62
CA PRO A 7 -62.73 -26.06 5.12
C PRO A 7 -61.41 -26.28 4.34
N ARG A 8 -61.20 -27.58 4.18
CA ARG A 8 -60.09 -28.38 3.67
C ARG A 8 -60.10 -28.55 2.14
N ILE A 9 -58.89 -28.75 1.60
CA ILE A 9 -58.42 -29.82 0.67
C ILE A 9 -59.14 -29.99 -0.69
N THR A 10 -58.38 -30.02 -1.80
CA THR A 10 -58.16 -31.19 -2.70
C THR A 10 -57.43 -30.82 -4.01
N GLY A 11 -56.61 -31.76 -4.54
CA GLY A 11 -56.23 -31.87 -5.97
C GLY A 11 -54.83 -31.33 -6.31
N ARG A 12 -53.74 -32.10 -6.29
CA ARG A 12 -53.30 -33.21 -7.18
C ARG A 12 -52.70 -32.74 -8.54
N ALA A 13 -51.37 -32.89 -8.61
CA ALA A 13 -50.52 -33.33 -9.74
C ALA A 13 -50.32 -32.48 -11.01
N ALA A 14 -49.02 -32.21 -11.24
CA ALA A 14 -48.25 -32.39 -12.48
C ALA A 14 -48.47 -31.46 -13.69
N SER A 15 -47.43 -30.67 -14.00
CA SER A 15 -46.66 -30.68 -15.27
C SER A 15 -45.84 -29.37 -15.37
N HIS A 16 -44.51 -29.46 -15.27
CA HIS A 16 -43.55 -29.29 -16.37
C HIS A 16 -43.25 -27.84 -16.80
N ALA A 17 -41.98 -27.67 -17.20
CA ALA A 17 -41.35 -26.53 -17.87
C ALA A 17 -40.82 -25.43 -16.94
N GLU A 18 -39.55 -25.47 -16.53
CA GLU A 18 -38.33 -25.17 -17.32
C GLU A 18 -37.86 -23.72 -17.12
N GLY A 19 -36.57 -23.58 -16.74
CA GLY A 19 -35.70 -22.59 -17.36
C GLY A 19 -35.76 -21.14 -16.87
N GLY A 20 -35.53 -20.89 -15.59
CA GLY A 20 -35.26 -19.54 -15.06
C GLY A 20 -33.78 -19.32 -14.70
N ALA A 21 -32.85 -19.69 -15.57
CA ALA A 21 -31.43 -19.39 -15.36
C ALA A 21 -31.16 -17.91 -15.65
N LEU A 22 -31.36 -17.03 -14.66
CA LEU A 22 -30.69 -15.73 -14.64
C LEU A 22 -29.19 -15.99 -14.42
N ARG A 23 -28.47 -16.11 -15.54
CA ARG A 23 -27.01 -16.13 -15.53
C ARG A 23 -26.51 -14.73 -15.20
N TYR A 24 -26.01 -14.62 -13.97
CA TYR A 24 -24.97 -13.66 -13.57
C TYR A 24 -23.89 -13.64 -14.65
N VAL A 25 -23.74 -12.52 -15.35
CA VAL A 25 -22.52 -12.21 -16.11
C VAL A 25 -21.71 -11.25 -15.25
N SER A 26 -20.75 -11.87 -14.55
CA SER A 26 -19.56 -11.37 -13.88
C SER A 26 -19.33 -9.84 -13.85
N MET A 27 -19.86 -9.19 -12.82
CA MET A 27 -19.27 -7.99 -12.22
C MET A 27 -18.49 -8.43 -10.97
N ALA A 28 -17.31 -9.01 -11.19
CA ALA A 28 -16.31 -9.27 -10.14
C ALA A 28 -14.95 -8.98 -10.81
N ALA A 29 -14.12 -8.04 -10.36
CA ALA A 29 -13.85 -7.66 -8.99
C ALA A 29 -13.77 -6.13 -8.83
N CYS A 30 -14.54 -5.60 -7.89
CA CYS A 30 -14.24 -4.37 -7.18
C CYS A 30 -14.60 -4.65 -5.73
N LEU A 31 -13.76 -5.44 -5.06
CA LEU A 31 -13.82 -5.52 -3.61
C LEU A 31 -13.34 -4.16 -3.10
N ALA A 32 -14.27 -3.26 -2.85
CA ALA A 32 -14.00 -2.10 -2.04
C ALA A 32 -13.50 -2.62 -0.70
N VAL A 33 -12.28 -2.24 -0.32
CA VAL A 33 -11.89 -2.28 1.10
C VAL A 33 -12.75 -1.22 1.77
N VAL A 34 -13.90 -1.67 2.28
CA VAL A 34 -14.80 -0.85 3.08
C VAL A 34 -14.07 -0.60 4.40
N PHE A 35 -13.56 0.62 4.59
CA PHE A 35 -13.10 1.03 5.91
C PHE A 35 -14.31 1.23 6.81
N ALA A 36 -14.47 0.34 7.78
CA ALA A 36 -15.24 0.63 8.97
C ALA A 36 -14.55 1.79 9.71
N CYS A 37 -15.10 3.00 9.58
CA CYS A 37 -14.90 4.03 10.59
C CYS A 37 -15.61 3.57 11.87
N ALA A 38 -14.93 2.77 12.68
CA ALA A 38 -15.33 2.52 14.05
C ALA A 38 -14.50 3.44 14.96
N THR A 39 -15.24 4.18 15.76
CA THR A 39 -14.84 5.13 16.78
C THR A 39 -13.62 4.71 17.62
N GLY A 40 -12.58 5.54 17.62
CA GLY A 40 -11.94 6.02 18.85
C GLY A 40 -11.46 4.98 19.87
N ALA A 41 -10.66 4.01 19.47
CA ALA A 41 -9.54 3.42 20.22
C ALA A 41 -8.89 2.38 19.29
N LEU A 42 -7.57 2.45 19.07
CA LEU A 42 -6.88 1.33 18.43
C LEU A 42 -7.05 0.11 19.34
N ALA A 43 -7.69 -0.95 18.84
CA ALA A 43 -7.72 -2.23 19.52
C ALA A 43 -6.29 -2.65 19.89
N THR A 44 -6.13 -3.31 21.03
CA THR A 44 -4.84 -3.86 21.47
C THR A 44 -4.23 -4.70 20.35
N ILE A 45 -2.92 -4.57 20.10
CA ILE A 45 -2.26 -5.30 19.00
C ILE A 45 -2.41 -6.81 19.27
N PRO A 46 -3.01 -7.59 18.36
CA PRO A 46 -3.08 -9.04 18.55
C PRO A 46 -1.68 -9.65 18.46
N ARG A 47 -1.37 -10.63 19.32
CA ARG A 47 -0.07 -11.35 19.28
C ARG A 47 0.11 -12.16 17.99
N TYR A 48 -0.99 -12.55 17.33
CA TYR A 48 -0.97 -13.31 16.07
C TYR A 48 -2.14 -12.88 15.17
N SER A 49 -1.86 -12.63 13.89
CA SER A 49 -2.86 -12.27 12.90
C SER A 49 -2.49 -12.74 11.48
N ASN A 50 -3.52 -13.11 10.73
CA ASN A 50 -3.46 -13.34 9.29
C ASN A 50 -4.08 -12.19 8.49
N ASP A 51 -4.68 -11.20 9.16
CA ASP A 51 -5.24 -10.03 8.50
C ASP A 51 -4.12 -9.03 8.19
N PRO A 52 -3.84 -8.74 6.90
CA PRO A 52 -2.82 -7.75 6.53
C PRO A 52 -3.10 -6.36 7.10
N ALA A 53 -4.34 -6.03 7.47
CA ALA A 53 -4.69 -4.74 8.05
C ALA A 53 -4.11 -4.52 9.47
N ASP A 54 -3.77 -5.59 10.19
CA ASP A 54 -3.14 -5.51 11.51
C ASP A 54 -1.65 -5.16 11.44
N PHE A 55 -1.01 -5.39 10.30
CA PHE A 55 0.41 -5.16 10.07
C PHE A 55 0.65 -3.72 9.59
N VAL A 56 1.82 -3.18 9.92
CA VAL A 56 2.25 -1.91 9.33
C VAL A 56 2.67 -2.16 7.90
N GLN A 57 2.10 -1.39 6.97
CA GLN A 57 2.44 -1.45 5.56
C GLN A 57 3.05 -0.12 5.11
N SER A 58 3.97 -0.15 4.17
CA SER A 58 4.38 1.04 3.43
C SER A 58 3.59 1.13 2.13
N LYS A 59 3.05 2.32 1.86
CA LYS A 59 2.50 2.63 0.55
C LYS A 59 2.64 4.10 0.28
N LEU A 60 3.21 4.40 -0.89
CA LEU A 60 3.71 5.74 -1.20
C LEU A 60 4.73 6.15 -0.12
N GLN A 61 4.79 7.43 0.21
CA GLN A 61 5.67 7.95 1.26
C GLN A 61 5.07 7.82 2.67
N HIS A 62 4.14 6.88 2.90
CA HIS A 62 3.39 6.77 4.17
C HIS A 62 3.41 5.34 4.70
N PHE A 63 3.36 5.23 6.03
CA PHE A 63 3.00 3.99 6.70
C PHE A 63 1.49 3.94 6.89
N TRP A 64 0.94 2.73 6.97
CA TRP A 64 -0.48 2.47 7.11
C TRP A 64 -0.72 1.31 8.08
N VAL A 65 -1.73 1.44 8.94
CA VAL A 65 -2.22 0.37 9.83
C VAL A 65 -3.73 0.49 9.87
N GLY A 66 -4.47 -0.61 9.66
CA GLY A 66 -5.94 -0.56 9.58
C GLY A 66 -6.41 0.50 8.58
N GLY A 67 -5.68 0.63 7.46
CA GLY A 67 -5.73 1.68 6.43
C GLY A 67 -5.93 3.11 6.90
N GLN A 68 -5.48 3.43 8.11
CA GLN A 68 -5.20 4.78 8.54
C GLN A 68 -3.71 5.07 8.37
N PRO A 69 -3.32 6.31 8.03
CA PRO A 69 -1.94 6.73 8.01
C PRO A 69 -1.33 6.56 9.39
N PHE A 70 -0.14 5.97 9.44
CA PHE A 70 0.60 5.74 10.66
C PHE A 70 1.83 6.65 10.69
N ARG A 71 1.91 7.49 11.72
CA ARG A 71 3.08 8.32 12.03
C ARG A 71 3.36 8.19 13.52
N PHE A 72 4.62 8.34 13.89
CA PHE A 72 5.02 8.08 15.27
C PHE A 72 6.22 8.91 15.72
N VAL A 73 6.27 9.12 17.03
CA VAL A 73 7.54 9.20 17.75
C VAL A 73 7.81 7.85 18.41
N GLY A 74 9.09 7.54 18.61
CA GLY A 74 9.57 6.28 19.16
C GLY A 74 10.90 6.44 19.87
N TYR A 75 11.47 5.33 20.32
CA TYR A 75 12.75 5.29 21.01
C TYR A 75 13.54 4.04 20.62
N ASP A 76 14.86 4.13 20.65
CA ASP A 76 15.71 2.97 20.77
C ASP A 76 15.70 2.48 22.21
N VAL A 77 15.33 1.21 22.40
CA VAL A 77 15.36 0.50 23.67
C VAL A 77 16.23 -0.73 23.47
N ARG A 78 17.52 -0.47 23.31
CA ARG A 78 18.52 -1.33 22.71
C ARG A 78 18.45 -2.79 23.16
N GLY A 79 18.46 -3.02 24.48
CA GLY A 79 18.49 -4.32 25.13
C GLY A 79 17.13 -4.90 25.50
N LEU A 80 16.01 -4.36 25.03
CA LEU A 80 14.66 -4.80 25.43
C LEU A 80 14.42 -6.32 25.29
N SER A 81 15.04 -6.97 24.30
CA SER A 81 14.98 -8.43 24.09
C SER A 81 15.75 -9.22 25.17
N HIS A 82 16.72 -8.59 25.83
CA HIS A 82 17.71 -9.24 26.69
C HIS A 82 17.43 -9.12 28.20
N TYR A 83 16.56 -8.18 28.65
CA TYR A 83 16.32 -7.96 30.08
C TYR A 83 15.87 -9.22 30.83
N GLY A 84 16.32 -9.40 32.07
CA GLY A 84 16.05 -10.59 32.88
C GLY A 84 16.72 -11.87 32.37
N ALA A 85 17.70 -11.76 31.46
CA ALA A 85 18.53 -12.88 31.05
C ALA A 85 19.90 -12.81 31.76
N SER A 86 20.34 -13.93 32.32
CA SER A 86 21.54 -14.04 33.17
C SER A 86 22.88 -13.66 32.51
N TYR A 87 22.87 -13.22 31.25
CA TYR A 87 24.02 -12.92 30.42
C TYR A 87 24.06 -11.47 29.94
N PHE A 88 23.12 -10.60 30.38
CA PHE A 88 23.11 -9.17 30.08
C PHE A 88 22.51 -8.33 31.23
N TYR A 89 22.75 -7.03 31.22
CA TYR A 89 22.36 -6.08 32.29
C TYR A 89 20.84 -6.12 32.60
N GLY A 90 20.49 -5.97 33.89
CA GLY A 90 19.11 -5.85 34.38
C GLY A 90 18.42 -7.19 34.69
N ASP A 91 18.14 -7.46 35.96
CA ASP A 91 17.77 -8.78 36.48
C ASP A 91 16.25 -8.99 36.61
N SER A 92 15.42 -8.29 35.83
CA SER A 92 13.97 -8.43 35.98
C SER A 92 13.11 -8.27 34.73
N SER A 93 12.06 -9.09 34.62
CA SER A 93 10.96 -8.93 33.66
C SER A 93 10.22 -7.59 33.81
N SER A 94 10.30 -6.94 34.98
CA SER A 94 9.70 -5.63 35.25
C SER A 94 10.33 -4.48 34.48
N GLU A 95 11.56 -4.59 33.99
CA GLU A 95 12.21 -3.49 33.24
C GLU A 95 11.62 -3.31 31.84
N ARG A 96 11.22 -4.40 31.17
CA ARG A 96 10.48 -4.33 29.89
C ARG A 96 9.17 -3.59 30.09
N GLU A 97 8.45 -3.97 31.16
CA GLU A 97 7.17 -3.36 31.52
C GLU A 97 7.36 -1.87 31.79
N THR A 98 8.34 -1.48 32.62
CA THR A 98 8.55 -0.06 32.95
C THR A 98 8.88 0.79 31.73
N ASN A 99 9.78 0.33 30.85
CA ASN A 99 10.13 1.07 29.63
C ASN A 99 8.94 1.21 28.67
N LEU A 100 8.20 0.13 28.45
CA LEU A 100 7.07 0.14 27.52
C LEU A 100 5.83 0.85 28.09
N ALA A 101 5.61 0.81 29.41
CA ALA A 101 4.61 1.61 30.10
C ALA A 101 4.93 3.11 30.02
N TYR A 102 6.22 3.49 30.14
CA TYR A 102 6.62 4.87 29.90
C TYR A 102 6.30 5.29 28.45
N MET A 103 6.68 4.47 27.46
CA MET A 103 6.37 4.76 26.05
C MET A 103 4.87 4.94 25.81
N GLU A 104 4.03 4.08 26.38
CA GLU A 104 2.58 4.22 26.34
C GLU A 104 2.12 5.55 26.97
N SER A 105 2.66 5.91 28.13
CA SER A 105 2.29 7.13 28.87
C SER A 105 2.60 8.45 28.13
N VAL A 106 3.57 8.42 27.21
CA VAL A 106 3.90 9.55 26.32
C VAL A 106 3.29 9.39 24.93
N GLY A 107 2.60 8.28 24.65
CA GLY A 107 1.98 8.01 23.36
C GLY A 107 2.96 7.59 22.25
N ALA A 108 4.20 7.24 22.59
CA ALA A 108 5.15 6.68 21.64
C ALA A 108 4.68 5.30 21.14
N LYS A 109 4.91 5.02 19.85
CA LYS A 109 4.28 3.85 19.18
C LYS A 109 5.26 2.81 18.67
N VAL A 110 6.55 3.14 18.56
CA VAL A 110 7.55 2.23 18.00
C VAL A 110 8.80 2.23 18.88
N ALA A 111 9.28 1.04 19.23
CA ALA A 111 10.60 0.84 19.82
C ALA A 111 11.52 0.19 18.78
N ARG A 112 12.79 0.59 18.73
CA ARG A 112 13.83 -0.09 17.96
C ARG A 112 14.74 -0.84 18.92
N ILE A 113 14.97 -2.12 18.63
CA ILE A 113 15.62 -3.05 19.56
C ILE A 113 16.66 -3.91 18.84
N PHE A 114 17.71 -4.30 19.55
CA PHE A 114 18.69 -5.27 19.08
C PHE A 114 18.29 -6.64 19.57
N VAL A 115 18.14 -7.60 18.66
CA VAL A 115 17.66 -8.94 19.04
C VAL A 115 18.81 -9.91 19.31
N SER A 116 19.93 -9.72 18.63
CA SER A 116 21.05 -10.65 18.70
C SER A 116 21.98 -10.31 19.86
N TYR A 117 22.54 -11.35 20.46
CA TYR A 117 23.62 -11.23 21.45
C TYR A 117 24.56 -12.41 21.36
N ARG A 118 25.87 -12.15 21.23
CA ARG A 118 26.84 -13.19 20.82
C ARG A 118 26.96 -14.36 21.79
N PHE A 119 26.67 -14.12 23.07
CA PHE A 119 26.81 -15.14 24.12
C PHE A 119 25.51 -15.92 24.39
N ALA A 120 24.43 -15.59 23.67
CA ALA A 120 23.16 -16.30 23.76
C ALA A 120 23.05 -17.36 22.66
N THR A 121 22.31 -18.44 22.94
CA THR A 121 21.92 -19.41 21.92
C THR A 121 20.78 -18.84 21.06
N THR A 122 20.60 -19.35 19.85
CA THR A 122 19.45 -19.01 18.98
C THR A 122 18.12 -19.15 19.70
N GLN A 123 17.93 -20.19 20.50
CA GLN A 123 16.71 -20.39 21.30
C GLN A 123 16.50 -19.25 22.30
N LYS A 124 17.55 -18.89 23.06
CA LYS A 124 17.50 -17.80 24.04
C LYS A 124 17.21 -16.43 23.39
N ILE A 125 17.81 -16.17 22.23
CA ILE A 125 17.52 -14.97 21.43
C ILE A 125 16.04 -14.95 21.02
N SER A 126 15.54 -16.09 20.52
CA SER A 126 14.15 -16.24 20.09
C SER A 126 13.15 -16.05 21.24
N ASP A 127 13.44 -16.59 22.43
CA ASP A 127 12.58 -16.45 23.61
C ASP A 127 12.62 -15.03 24.19
N GLY A 128 13.78 -14.37 24.15
CA GLY A 128 13.92 -12.96 24.52
C GLY A 128 13.08 -12.03 23.63
N LEU A 129 13.06 -12.29 22.32
CA LEU A 129 12.20 -11.57 21.38
C LEU A 129 10.72 -11.81 21.67
N ASP A 130 10.32 -13.06 21.93
CA ASP A 130 8.91 -13.39 22.27
C ASP A 130 8.45 -12.65 23.53
N ALA A 131 9.29 -12.60 24.56
CA ALA A 131 9.01 -11.85 25.78
C ALA A 131 8.86 -10.35 25.51
N ALA A 132 9.75 -9.76 24.70
CA ALA A 132 9.67 -8.35 24.33
C ALA A 132 8.41 -8.01 23.52
N LEU A 133 8.09 -8.81 22.50
CA LEU A 133 6.87 -8.65 21.70
C LEU A 133 5.61 -8.82 22.56
N GLY A 134 5.64 -9.76 23.51
CA GLY A 134 4.54 -9.98 24.45
C GLY A 134 4.22 -8.76 25.30
N VAL A 135 5.23 -8.05 25.81
CA VAL A 135 5.03 -6.82 26.60
C VAL A 135 4.70 -5.64 25.69
N ALA A 136 5.36 -5.51 24.53
CA ALA A 136 5.12 -4.42 23.59
C ALA A 136 3.67 -4.41 23.07
N ALA A 137 3.10 -5.58 22.78
CA ALA A 137 1.71 -5.72 22.37
C ALA A 137 0.71 -5.19 23.43
N LYS A 138 0.98 -5.44 24.72
CA LYS A 138 0.14 -4.95 25.84
C LYS A 138 0.11 -3.43 25.90
N HIS A 139 1.23 -2.78 25.62
CA HIS A 139 1.40 -1.32 25.63
C HIS A 139 1.12 -0.67 24.27
N ASN A 140 0.64 -1.43 23.28
CA ASN A 140 0.38 -0.93 21.92
C ASN A 140 1.62 -0.26 21.28
N VAL A 141 2.79 -0.85 21.54
CA VAL A 141 4.08 -0.47 20.95
C VAL A 141 4.49 -1.55 19.95
N ARG A 142 4.98 -1.14 18.78
CA ARG A 142 5.52 -2.03 17.75
C ARG A 142 7.04 -2.03 17.74
N LEU A 143 7.67 -3.13 17.33
CA LEU A 143 9.12 -3.30 17.40
C LEU A 143 9.77 -3.29 16.01
N ILE A 144 10.74 -2.40 15.79
CA ILE A 144 11.75 -2.57 14.74
C ILE A 144 12.82 -3.52 15.31
N VAL A 145 12.96 -4.69 14.70
CA VAL A 145 13.85 -5.76 15.20
C VAL A 145 15.14 -5.75 14.40
N VAL A 146 16.24 -5.36 15.04
CA VAL A 146 17.58 -5.24 14.42
C VAL A 146 18.35 -6.54 14.63
N PHE A 147 18.76 -7.19 13.54
CA PHE A 147 19.39 -8.52 13.59
C PHE A 147 20.88 -8.54 13.93
N THR A 148 21.63 -7.49 13.63
CA THR A 148 23.06 -7.41 13.96
C THR A 148 23.48 -5.97 14.12
N ASP A 149 24.48 -5.73 14.95
CA ASP A 149 25.23 -4.48 14.95
C ASP A 149 26.33 -4.54 13.90
N VAL A 150 26.68 -3.39 13.31
CA VAL A 150 27.89 -3.28 12.47
C VAL A 150 29.13 -3.17 13.34
N TYR A 151 28.97 -2.71 14.59
CA TYR A 151 30.04 -2.54 15.56
C TYR A 151 30.26 -3.81 16.40
N TYR A 152 31.52 -4.06 16.74
CA TYR A 152 31.89 -5.21 17.58
C TYR A 152 31.36 -5.05 19.01
N ASP A 153 31.54 -3.89 19.61
CA ASP A 153 30.95 -3.60 20.92
C ASP A 153 29.56 -2.98 20.72
N PRO A 154 28.55 -3.38 21.52
CA PRO A 154 28.64 -4.14 22.76
C PRO A 154 28.27 -5.65 22.63
N ASN A 155 28.56 -6.29 21.50
CA ASN A 155 28.25 -7.70 21.18
C ASN A 155 26.81 -8.01 20.72
N PHE A 156 26.10 -7.05 20.12
CA PHE A 156 24.77 -7.27 19.55
C PHE A 156 24.79 -7.90 18.15
N TYR A 157 25.43 -9.05 18.03
CA TYR A 157 25.52 -9.79 16.78
C TYR A 157 25.33 -11.29 17.01
N PRO A 158 25.01 -12.07 15.96
CA PRO A 158 24.74 -13.49 16.10
C PRO A 158 25.92 -14.28 16.71
N PRO A 159 25.66 -15.32 17.52
CA PRO A 159 26.71 -16.17 18.07
C PRO A 159 27.55 -16.79 16.93
N GLY A 160 28.87 -16.64 17.02
CA GLY A 160 29.83 -17.14 16.02
C GLY A 160 30.31 -16.10 15.00
N ASP A 161 29.64 -14.95 14.87
CA ASP A 161 30.00 -13.93 13.86
C ASP A 161 31.15 -13.00 14.29
N ASN A 162 31.66 -13.15 15.52
CA ASN A 162 32.79 -12.37 16.02
C ASN A 162 34.07 -12.49 15.17
N VAL A 163 34.19 -13.55 14.37
CA VAL A 163 35.32 -13.77 13.46
C VAL A 163 35.29 -12.84 12.24
N TYR A 164 34.16 -12.19 11.97
CA TYR A 164 34.00 -11.30 10.82
C TYR A 164 34.13 -9.82 11.17
N TYR A 165 34.73 -9.50 12.31
CA TYR A 165 35.04 -8.13 12.70
C TYR A 165 36.52 -7.83 12.48
N THR A 166 36.79 -6.66 11.92
CA THR A 166 38.13 -6.12 11.76
C THR A 166 38.09 -4.63 12.09
N ASP A 167 38.99 -4.18 12.94
CA ASP A 167 39.02 -2.80 13.46
C ASP A 167 37.67 -2.35 14.04
N GLY A 168 36.98 -3.27 14.73
CA GLY A 168 35.70 -3.01 15.38
C GLY A 168 34.48 -2.98 14.46
N LEU A 169 34.62 -3.26 13.16
CA LEU A 169 33.52 -3.26 12.19
C LEU A 169 33.36 -4.60 11.48
N LEU A 170 32.13 -4.93 11.09
CA LEU A 170 31.88 -6.02 10.15
C LEU A 170 32.69 -5.83 8.85
N ASN A 171 33.44 -6.86 8.48
CA ASN A 171 34.40 -6.80 7.39
C ASN A 171 33.85 -7.32 6.06
N SER A 172 34.65 -7.21 5.00
CA SER A 172 34.26 -7.65 3.65
C SER A 172 33.95 -9.15 3.57
N THR A 173 34.56 -9.99 4.40
CA THR A 173 34.28 -11.43 4.45
C THR A 173 32.86 -11.71 4.94
N PHE A 174 32.37 -10.94 5.93
CA PHE A 174 30.97 -11.02 6.35
C PHE A 174 30.05 -10.80 5.16
N PHE A 175 30.15 -9.64 4.50
CA PHE A 175 29.24 -9.20 3.44
C PHE A 175 29.34 -10.06 2.16
N ALA A 176 30.52 -10.63 1.88
CA ALA A 176 30.70 -11.48 0.70
C ALA A 176 29.96 -12.83 0.83
N SER A 177 30.07 -13.47 2.00
CA SER A 177 29.44 -14.78 2.23
C SER A 177 29.35 -15.22 3.70
N GLY A 178 30.14 -14.61 4.60
CA GLY A 178 30.20 -14.99 6.01
C GLY A 178 28.85 -14.93 6.73
N TYR A 179 27.97 -14.00 6.34
CA TYR A 179 26.61 -13.89 6.88
C TYR A 179 25.77 -15.16 6.71
N GLN A 180 26.13 -16.08 5.81
CA GLN A 180 25.39 -17.31 5.59
C GLN A 180 25.63 -18.36 6.69
N ALA A 181 26.71 -18.22 7.48
CA ALA A 181 27.10 -19.21 8.47
C ALA A 181 26.22 -19.17 9.73
N ASN A 182 26.03 -17.98 10.33
CA ASN A 182 25.25 -17.82 11.57
C ASN A 182 24.14 -16.77 11.47
N TYR A 183 24.42 -15.61 10.86
CA TYR A 183 23.44 -14.52 10.71
C TYR A 183 22.17 -14.95 9.96
N LEU A 184 22.28 -15.44 8.73
CA LEU A 184 21.10 -15.77 7.91
C LEU A 184 20.25 -16.90 8.53
N PRO A 185 20.83 -18.00 9.07
CA PRO A 185 20.05 -19.00 9.81
C PRO A 185 19.29 -18.43 11.02
N LEU A 186 19.90 -17.50 11.78
CA LEU A 186 19.21 -16.82 12.89
C LEU A 186 18.05 -15.97 12.37
N VAL A 187 18.26 -15.15 11.34
CA VAL A 187 17.22 -14.34 10.68
C VAL A 187 16.04 -15.23 10.25
N GLN A 188 16.30 -16.31 9.51
CA GLN A 188 15.26 -17.22 9.03
C GLN A 188 14.48 -17.87 10.19
N THR A 189 15.17 -18.23 11.28
CA THR A 189 14.53 -18.81 12.47
C THR A 189 13.56 -17.82 13.13
N LEU A 190 14.01 -16.57 13.35
CA LEU A 190 13.19 -15.55 14.01
C LEU A 190 12.01 -15.13 13.12
N VAL A 191 12.25 -14.86 11.84
CA VAL A 191 11.20 -14.50 10.89
C VAL A 191 10.16 -15.61 10.78
N THR A 192 10.59 -16.88 10.73
CA THR A 192 9.65 -18.02 10.67
C THR A 192 8.75 -18.08 11.90
N ARG A 193 9.29 -17.87 13.10
CA ARG A 193 8.53 -17.93 14.36
C ARG A 193 7.53 -16.76 14.50
N PHE A 194 7.90 -15.57 14.04
CA PHE A 194 7.17 -14.33 14.35
C PHE A 194 6.50 -13.64 13.15
N LYS A 195 6.53 -14.23 11.94
CA LYS A 195 5.88 -13.66 10.74
C LYS A 195 4.38 -13.36 10.89
N ASP A 196 3.72 -14.00 11.85
CA ASP A 196 2.29 -13.82 12.11
C ASP A 196 2.01 -12.82 13.25
N ASP A 197 3.03 -12.21 13.85
CA ASP A 197 2.89 -11.32 15.01
C ASP A 197 2.99 -9.83 14.60
N PRO A 198 1.86 -9.11 14.44
CA PRO A 198 1.86 -7.73 13.98
C PRO A 198 2.50 -6.75 14.98
N THR A 199 2.91 -7.21 16.17
CA THR A 199 3.72 -6.38 17.07
C THR A 199 5.07 -6.04 16.43
N VAL A 200 5.58 -6.83 15.49
CA VAL A 200 6.74 -6.45 14.70
C VAL A 200 6.34 -5.32 13.73
N PHE A 201 7.03 -4.18 13.80
CA PHE A 201 6.92 -3.09 12.83
C PHE A 201 7.67 -3.44 11.55
N ALA A 202 8.93 -3.86 11.69
CA ALA A 202 9.79 -4.23 10.58
C ALA A 202 10.96 -5.12 11.02
N TRP A 203 11.40 -5.97 10.11
CA TRP A 203 12.70 -6.63 10.17
C TRP A 203 13.79 -5.69 9.68
N GLN A 204 14.81 -5.43 10.50
CA GLN A 204 15.94 -4.57 10.13
C GLN A 204 17.23 -5.38 10.04
N LEU A 205 17.87 -5.32 8.86
CA LEU A 205 19.03 -6.16 8.55
C LEU A 205 20.17 -5.95 9.53
N GLY A 206 20.45 -4.70 9.91
CA GLY A 206 21.40 -4.41 10.97
C GLY A 206 21.42 -2.94 11.36
N ASN A 207 22.19 -2.62 12.38
CA ASN A 207 22.44 -1.26 12.82
C ASN A 207 23.58 -0.64 12.02
N GLU A 208 23.40 0.57 11.53
CA GLU A 208 24.41 1.41 10.88
C GLU A 208 25.25 0.70 9.80
N LEU A 209 24.63 -0.19 9.03
CA LEU A 209 25.34 -1.06 8.10
C LEU A 209 26.15 -0.23 7.07
N LYS A 210 27.46 -0.51 7.01
CA LYS A 210 28.42 0.15 6.13
C LYS A 210 29.61 -0.77 5.86
N LEU A 211 30.28 -0.55 4.74
CA LEU A 211 31.58 -1.15 4.43
C LEU A 211 32.48 -0.07 3.79
N PRO A 212 33.18 0.74 4.59
CA PRO A 212 33.92 1.91 4.08
C PRO A 212 34.96 1.57 3.00
N SER A 213 35.57 0.39 3.06
CA SER A 213 36.57 -0.06 2.08
C SER A 213 36.00 -0.38 0.70
N ASN A 214 34.71 -0.73 0.62
CA ASN A 214 34.00 -0.99 -0.63
C ASN A 214 32.48 -0.90 -0.43
N PRO A 215 31.91 0.32 -0.40
CA PRO A 215 30.50 0.54 -0.09
C PRO A 215 29.52 -0.31 -0.90
N SER A 216 29.73 -0.45 -2.21
CA SER A 216 28.82 -1.20 -3.08
C SER A 216 28.80 -2.70 -2.84
N ALA A 217 29.81 -3.28 -2.18
CA ALA A 217 29.86 -4.71 -1.93
C ALA A 217 28.82 -5.19 -0.90
N ILE A 218 28.13 -4.29 -0.21
CA ILE A 218 27.04 -4.63 0.71
C ILE A 218 25.71 -4.91 -0.02
N LEU A 219 25.55 -4.47 -1.28
CA LEU A 219 24.29 -4.60 -2.02
C LEU A 219 23.88 -6.06 -2.24
N PRO A 220 24.76 -6.99 -2.69
CA PRO A 220 24.37 -8.39 -2.87
C PRO A 220 23.92 -9.06 -1.56
N PHE A 221 24.58 -8.76 -0.44
CA PHE A 221 24.15 -9.17 0.90
C PHE A 221 22.73 -8.65 1.19
N ALA A 222 22.51 -7.35 1.01
CA ALA A 222 21.23 -6.71 1.30
C ALA A 222 20.07 -7.35 0.54
N HIS A 223 20.21 -7.51 -0.79
CA HIS A 223 19.21 -8.12 -1.65
C HIS A 223 18.98 -9.61 -1.33
N THR A 224 20.05 -10.36 -1.04
CA THR A 224 19.93 -11.79 -0.70
C THR A 224 19.17 -11.99 0.60
N VAL A 225 19.48 -11.22 1.64
CA VAL A 225 18.81 -11.33 2.94
C VAL A 225 17.37 -10.83 2.86
N ALA A 226 17.11 -9.71 2.19
CA ALA A 226 15.74 -9.22 1.98
C ALA A 226 14.88 -10.26 1.26
N SER A 227 15.40 -10.86 0.19
CA SER A 227 14.72 -11.94 -0.54
C SER A 227 14.45 -13.17 0.35
N ALA A 228 15.42 -13.57 1.17
CA ALA A 228 15.24 -14.69 2.11
C ALA A 228 14.16 -14.41 3.17
N ILE A 229 14.06 -13.17 3.67
CA ILE A 229 12.97 -12.75 4.56
C ILE A 229 11.64 -12.82 3.83
N ARG A 230 11.55 -12.26 2.61
CA ARG A 230 10.32 -12.25 1.79
C ARG A 230 9.80 -13.63 1.42
N ALA A 231 10.70 -14.60 1.26
CA ALA A 231 10.33 -15.99 1.02
C ALA A 231 9.58 -16.63 2.21
N ILE A 232 9.77 -16.11 3.42
CA ILE A 232 9.15 -16.61 4.65
C ILE A 232 7.96 -15.72 5.08
N ASP A 233 8.12 -14.40 4.95
CA ASP A 233 7.24 -13.38 5.48
C ASP A 233 6.91 -12.31 4.42
N GLN A 234 5.65 -12.35 3.97
CA GLN A 234 5.10 -11.44 2.97
C GLN A 234 4.34 -10.25 3.59
N LYS A 235 4.25 -10.17 4.92
CA LYS A 235 3.41 -9.20 5.64
C LYS A 235 4.20 -8.08 6.29
N HIS A 236 5.28 -8.40 6.99
CA HIS A 236 6.08 -7.40 7.70
C HIS A 236 6.92 -6.55 6.76
N MET A 237 7.21 -5.32 7.16
CA MET A 237 8.18 -4.51 6.44
C MET A 237 9.62 -4.99 6.66
N VAL A 238 10.50 -4.65 5.73
CA VAL A 238 11.95 -4.90 5.79
C VAL A 238 12.70 -3.60 5.54
N SER A 239 13.71 -3.32 6.38
CA SER A 239 14.57 -2.14 6.28
C SER A 239 16.05 -2.50 6.36
N PHE A 240 16.89 -1.67 5.74
CA PHE A 240 18.33 -1.91 5.73
C PHE A 240 19.01 -1.52 7.05
N GLY A 241 18.64 -0.36 7.62
CA GLY A 241 19.18 0.13 8.89
C GLY A 241 20.50 0.90 8.77
N THR A 242 20.71 1.63 7.66
CA THR A 242 21.79 2.61 7.56
C THR A 242 21.42 3.92 8.27
N ALA A 243 22.42 4.69 8.71
CA ALA A 243 22.26 6.08 9.14
C ALA A 243 22.07 7.07 7.98
N GLY A 244 22.11 6.59 6.73
CA GLY A 244 21.90 7.36 5.50
C GLY A 244 22.87 6.90 4.41
N ARG A 245 22.54 7.11 3.14
CA ARG A 245 23.37 6.64 2.02
C ARG A 245 24.80 7.14 2.10
N ALA A 246 24.99 8.41 2.51
CA ALA A 246 26.29 9.04 2.61
C ALA A 246 27.13 8.39 3.72
N PHE A 247 26.49 8.01 4.83
CA PHE A 247 27.11 7.27 5.91
C PHE A 247 27.61 5.89 5.48
N SER A 248 26.83 5.17 4.67
CA SER A 248 27.26 3.90 4.09
C SER A 248 28.25 4.06 2.92
N GLY A 249 28.57 5.29 2.50
CA GLY A 249 29.44 5.57 1.35
C GLY A 249 28.78 5.31 -0.03
N LEU A 250 27.45 5.20 -0.08
CA LEU A 250 26.69 4.94 -1.31
C LEU A 250 26.35 6.23 -2.05
N ASN A 251 26.57 6.22 -3.37
CA ASN A 251 26.02 7.26 -4.25
C ASN A 251 24.51 7.05 -4.49
N THR A 252 23.85 8.06 -5.08
CA THR A 252 22.39 8.03 -5.34
C THR A 252 21.95 6.82 -6.17
N THR A 253 22.73 6.42 -7.18
CA THR A 253 22.42 5.26 -8.02
C THR A 253 22.45 3.96 -7.22
N GLN A 254 23.50 3.76 -6.42
CA GLN A 254 23.65 2.58 -5.57
C GLN A 254 22.58 2.54 -4.47
N ALA A 255 22.25 3.68 -3.87
CA ALA A 255 21.17 3.78 -2.90
C ALA A 255 19.80 3.48 -3.54
N THR A 256 19.57 3.96 -4.77
CA THR A 256 18.37 3.63 -5.55
C THR A 256 18.27 2.13 -5.84
N GLN A 257 19.39 1.47 -6.12
CA GLN A 257 19.45 0.01 -6.28
C GLN A 257 19.12 -0.69 -4.97
N LEU A 258 19.77 -0.31 -3.86
CA LEU A 258 19.52 -0.86 -2.53
C LEU A 258 18.02 -0.88 -2.20
N TYR A 259 17.37 0.29 -2.29
CA TYR A 259 15.99 0.47 -1.84
C TYR A 259 14.92 -0.15 -2.76
N GLN A 260 15.28 -0.90 -3.80
CA GLN A 260 14.31 -1.68 -4.59
C GLN A 260 13.58 -2.71 -3.72
N ASP A 261 14.30 -3.38 -2.81
CA ASP A 261 13.77 -4.49 -1.99
C ASP A 261 13.37 -4.10 -0.55
N PHE A 262 13.61 -2.84 -0.15
CA PHE A 262 13.32 -2.35 1.21
C PHE A 262 12.15 -1.39 1.24
N ASP A 263 11.33 -1.43 2.29
CA ASP A 263 10.06 -0.71 2.33
C ASP A 263 10.18 0.77 2.67
N PHE A 264 11.23 1.14 3.41
CA PHE A 264 11.45 2.51 3.87
C PHE A 264 12.94 2.80 4.08
N LEU A 265 13.26 4.09 4.12
CA LEU A 265 14.61 4.60 4.36
C LEU A 265 14.77 4.94 5.83
N THR A 266 16.00 4.76 6.33
CA THR A 266 16.42 5.17 7.67
C THR A 266 17.56 6.18 7.58
N ILE A 267 17.55 7.15 8.50
CA ILE A 267 18.67 8.07 8.73
C ILE A 267 18.89 8.25 10.22
N HIS A 268 20.12 8.54 10.62
CA HIS A 268 20.46 8.91 12.00
C HIS A 268 20.92 10.36 12.05
N VAL A 269 20.44 11.13 13.03
CA VAL A 269 20.63 12.59 13.08
C VAL A 269 20.97 13.02 14.51
N TYR A 270 22.26 13.21 14.77
CA TYR A 270 22.76 13.62 16.07
C TYR A 270 23.13 15.10 16.06
N ASN A 271 22.90 15.80 17.18
CA ASN A 271 23.22 17.22 17.36
C ASN A 271 22.63 18.13 16.27
N GLY A 272 21.48 17.74 15.71
CA GLY A 272 20.80 18.46 14.64
C GLY A 272 21.49 18.40 13.27
N ASP A 273 22.56 17.61 13.09
CA ASP A 273 23.26 17.45 11.83
C ASP A 273 22.33 16.91 10.73
N ASP A 274 22.46 17.46 9.54
CA ASP A 274 21.71 17.07 8.35
C ASP A 274 22.60 16.69 7.16
N SER A 275 23.89 16.43 7.40
CA SER A 275 24.81 15.88 6.41
C SER A 275 24.37 14.53 5.81
N LEU A 276 23.60 13.74 6.57
CA LEU A 276 23.08 12.42 6.18
C LEU A 276 21.65 12.45 5.62
N ASN A 277 21.17 13.62 5.19
CA ASN A 277 19.80 13.80 4.74
C ASN A 277 19.46 13.03 3.44
N ASP A 278 18.56 12.05 3.56
CA ASP A 278 18.00 11.29 2.46
C ASP A 278 16.52 11.58 2.16
N SER A 279 15.95 12.69 2.66
CA SER A 279 14.54 13.03 2.39
C SER A 279 14.25 13.24 0.90
N GLY A 280 15.20 13.82 0.15
CA GLY A 280 15.10 13.94 -1.31
C GLY A 280 15.04 12.57 -2.00
N LEU A 281 15.87 11.62 -1.56
CA LEU A 281 15.87 10.26 -2.10
C LEU A 281 14.58 9.51 -1.73
N ALA A 282 14.13 9.59 -0.48
CA ALA A 282 12.87 9.00 -0.03
C ALA A 282 11.69 9.51 -0.86
N ASN A 283 11.68 10.82 -1.14
CA ASN A 283 10.66 11.44 -1.98
C ASN A 283 10.71 10.92 -3.42
N GLN A 284 11.91 10.86 -4.02
CA GLN A 284 12.13 10.33 -5.37
C GLN A 284 11.67 8.86 -5.49
N LEU A 285 12.00 8.03 -4.49
CA LEU A 285 11.65 6.61 -4.46
C LEU A 285 10.20 6.35 -4.04
N ARG A 286 9.49 7.39 -3.60
CA ARG A 286 8.13 7.31 -3.03
C ARG A 286 8.04 6.28 -1.89
N LYS A 287 9.02 6.31 -0.98
CA LYS A 287 9.09 5.45 0.21
C LYS A 287 9.10 6.30 1.49
N PRO A 288 8.59 5.79 2.61
CA PRO A 288 8.67 6.50 3.89
C PRO A 288 10.13 6.71 4.32
N LEU A 289 10.37 7.79 5.06
CA LEU A 289 11.62 8.06 5.77
C LEU A 289 11.38 8.00 7.27
N VAL A 290 12.28 7.33 7.99
CA VAL A 290 12.32 7.32 9.45
C VAL A 290 13.65 7.90 9.91
N VAL A 291 13.60 8.88 10.80
CA VAL A 291 14.75 9.21 11.64
C VAL A 291 14.79 8.12 12.71
N SER A 292 15.65 7.11 12.52
CA SER A 292 15.65 5.90 13.34
C SER A 292 16.58 5.98 14.54
N GLU A 293 17.45 6.98 14.59
CA GLU A 293 18.19 7.38 15.78
C GLU A 293 18.41 8.89 15.75
N ALA A 294 18.32 9.53 16.91
CA ALA A 294 18.58 10.94 17.09
C ALA A 294 18.87 11.28 18.54
N GLY A 295 19.64 12.32 18.77
CA GLY A 295 19.95 12.76 20.12
C GLY A 295 20.75 14.05 20.12
N PHE A 296 20.76 14.69 21.29
CA PHE A 296 21.56 15.89 21.53
C PHE A 296 22.50 15.61 22.70
N ASP A 297 23.78 15.89 22.50
CA ASP A 297 24.84 15.68 23.49
C ASP A 297 24.59 16.53 24.74
N CYS A 298 24.47 15.88 25.89
CA CYS A 298 24.21 16.51 27.18
C CYS A 298 25.31 17.47 27.65
N SER A 299 26.54 17.30 27.15
CA SER A 299 27.68 18.18 27.45
C SER A 299 27.72 19.42 26.55
N GLU A 300 27.14 19.35 25.34
CA GLU A 300 27.14 20.46 24.38
C GLU A 300 25.85 21.31 24.44
N TYR A 301 24.72 20.71 24.82
CA TYR A 301 23.40 21.36 24.76
C TYR A 301 22.78 21.56 26.14
N SER A 302 22.69 22.83 26.57
CA SER A 302 22.05 23.20 27.84
C SER A 302 20.51 23.10 27.85
N ASN A 303 19.88 23.02 26.67
CA ASN A 303 18.43 22.82 26.52
C ASN A 303 18.14 21.80 25.40
N ARG A 304 18.48 20.54 25.66
CA ARG A 304 18.23 19.44 24.73
C ARG A 304 16.75 19.22 24.36
N PRO A 305 15.76 19.40 25.28
CA PRO A 305 14.35 19.26 24.91
C PRO A 305 13.91 20.23 23.81
N ALA A 306 14.31 21.51 23.89
CA ALA A 306 13.98 22.48 22.85
C ALA A 306 14.69 22.18 21.51
N ALA A 307 15.93 21.71 21.57
CA ALA A 307 16.67 21.29 20.37
C ALA A 307 16.00 20.07 19.70
N THR A 308 15.55 19.10 20.51
CA THR A 308 14.80 17.93 20.05
C THR A 308 13.46 18.32 19.43
N ASP A 309 12.70 19.23 20.06
CA ASP A 309 11.43 19.72 19.51
C ASP A 309 11.60 20.36 18.12
N ALA A 310 12.63 21.20 17.96
CA ALA A 310 12.97 21.81 16.69
C ALA A 310 13.42 20.79 15.63
N ASP A 311 14.17 19.76 16.04
CA ASP A 311 14.65 18.73 15.13
C ASP A 311 13.52 17.80 14.65
N ILE A 312 12.60 17.41 15.54
CA ILE A 312 11.38 16.68 15.15
C ILE A 312 10.58 17.53 14.15
N ALA A 313 10.37 18.83 14.41
CA ALA A 313 9.67 19.72 13.50
C ALA A 313 10.33 19.77 12.11
N LYS A 314 11.67 19.91 12.08
CA LYS A 314 12.47 19.93 10.84
C LYS A 314 12.27 18.66 10.03
N TRP A 315 12.41 17.48 10.63
CA TRP A 315 12.34 16.21 9.91
C TRP A 315 10.92 15.83 9.52
N VAL A 316 9.93 16.10 10.38
CA VAL A 316 8.50 16.00 10.03
C VAL A 316 8.18 16.89 8.83
N GLY A 317 8.65 18.14 8.83
CA GLY A 317 8.48 19.07 7.70
C GLY A 317 9.16 18.61 6.41
N ARG A 318 10.28 17.88 6.52
CA ARG A 318 10.99 17.25 5.39
C ARG A 318 10.35 15.95 4.90
N GLY A 319 9.28 15.47 5.54
CA GLY A 319 8.55 14.28 5.11
C GLY A 319 8.80 13.01 5.93
N ALA A 320 9.55 13.09 7.03
CA ALA A 320 9.71 11.93 7.92
C ALA A 320 8.36 11.47 8.49
N ARG A 321 8.20 10.14 8.58
CA ARG A 321 7.00 9.46 9.11
C ARG A 321 7.22 8.85 10.49
N GLY A 322 8.47 8.73 10.91
CA GLY A 322 8.87 8.35 12.26
C GLY A 322 10.06 9.17 12.72
N TYR A 323 10.12 9.44 14.02
CA TYR A 323 11.29 10.03 14.70
C TYR A 323 11.58 9.25 15.97
N MET A 324 12.84 8.84 16.16
CA MET A 324 13.24 7.97 17.26
C MET A 324 14.46 8.55 17.95
N ASN A 325 14.39 8.76 19.27
CA ASN A 325 15.57 9.11 20.04
C ASN A 325 16.38 7.86 20.38
N TRP A 326 17.70 8.02 20.33
CA TRP A 326 18.64 7.05 20.86
C TRP A 326 18.74 7.16 22.39
N GLY A 327 18.37 6.04 23.03
CA GLY A 327 18.74 5.66 24.38
C GLY A 327 17.66 5.88 25.45
N LEU A 328 16.47 5.29 25.32
CA LEU A 328 15.48 5.32 26.40
C LEU A 328 15.83 4.31 27.51
N MET A 329 15.91 4.79 28.74
CA MET A 329 16.02 3.96 29.95
C MET A 329 15.10 4.51 31.06
N ALA A 330 13.82 4.11 31.07
CA ALA A 330 12.87 4.55 32.09
C ALA A 330 13.06 3.87 33.46
N ALA A 331 13.72 2.71 33.49
CA ALA A 331 14.16 2.02 34.69
C ALA A 331 15.68 1.82 34.60
N ASP A 332 16.41 2.07 35.67
CA ASP A 332 17.86 1.88 35.69
C ASP A 332 18.19 0.39 35.60
N ASN A 333 18.56 -0.01 34.39
CA ASN A 333 18.97 -1.36 34.03
C ASN A 333 20.37 -1.35 33.40
N GLY A 334 21.09 -0.22 33.47
CA GLY A 334 22.42 -0.05 32.88
C GLY A 334 22.49 -0.10 31.35
N ASP A 335 21.34 -0.04 30.65
CA ASP A 335 21.27 -0.06 29.18
C ASP A 335 20.99 1.32 28.56
N GLY A 336 21.02 2.37 29.37
CA GLY A 336 20.94 3.76 28.93
C GLY A 336 22.21 4.25 28.21
N ASP A 337 22.12 5.46 27.66
CA ASP A 337 23.23 6.18 27.04
C ASP A 337 23.47 7.46 27.85
N ASP A 338 24.70 7.71 28.28
CA ASP A 338 25.05 8.83 29.18
C ASP A 338 25.23 10.17 28.45
N VAL A 339 25.16 10.19 27.11
CA VAL A 339 25.43 11.37 26.28
C VAL A 339 24.17 11.86 25.59
N PHE A 340 23.49 10.96 24.88
CA PHE A 340 22.33 11.26 24.03
C PHE A 340 21.01 10.73 24.57
N GLY A 341 21.06 9.91 25.62
CA GLY A 341 19.93 9.19 26.18
C GLY A 341 18.85 10.06 26.82
N ILE A 342 17.71 9.42 27.07
CA ILE A 342 16.58 9.96 27.81
C ILE A 342 16.26 8.98 28.94
N ASP A 343 16.55 9.40 30.17
CA ASP A 343 16.33 8.60 31.37
C ASP A 343 16.24 9.50 32.62
N PRO A 344 15.61 9.06 33.72
CA PRO A 344 15.49 9.86 34.93
C PRO A 344 16.74 9.81 35.84
N TYR A 345 17.79 9.07 35.48
CA TYR A 345 18.94 8.77 36.35
C TYR A 345 20.17 9.61 35.99
N ASN A 346 20.69 9.42 34.78
CA ASN A 346 21.75 10.20 34.15
C ASN A 346 21.23 11.55 33.64
N HIS A 347 19.97 11.58 33.18
CA HIS A 347 19.34 12.74 32.54
C HIS A 347 18.13 13.29 33.29
N GLY A 348 18.06 13.04 34.61
CA GLY A 348 16.91 13.46 35.43
C GLY A 348 16.61 14.97 35.44
N TYR A 349 17.60 15.80 35.11
CA TYR A 349 17.47 17.26 35.07
C TYR A 349 16.57 17.77 33.92
N ASP A 350 16.44 17.02 32.83
CA ASP A 350 15.58 17.39 31.68
C ASP A 350 14.54 16.33 31.30
N TRP A 351 14.51 15.19 31.98
CA TRP A 351 13.53 14.11 31.82
C TRP A 351 12.08 14.59 31.64
N THR A 352 11.57 15.44 32.56
CA THR A 352 10.18 15.92 32.51
C THR A 352 9.90 16.76 31.25
N ALA A 353 10.87 17.56 30.82
CA ALA A 353 10.74 18.37 29.62
C ALA A 353 10.77 17.49 28.36
N TYR A 354 11.64 16.49 28.31
CA TYR A 354 11.67 15.49 27.23
C TYR A 354 10.37 14.70 27.12
N THR A 355 9.85 14.21 28.24
CA THR A 355 8.54 13.54 28.32
C THR A 355 7.45 14.43 27.71
N THR A 356 7.49 15.75 27.96
CA THR A 356 6.52 16.70 27.42
C THR A 356 6.65 16.88 25.91
N VAL A 357 7.88 17.02 25.38
CA VAL A 357 8.14 17.12 23.94
C VAL A 357 7.58 15.89 23.21
N TYR A 358 7.92 14.69 23.69
CA TYR A 358 7.45 13.45 23.07
C TYR A 358 5.94 13.28 23.14
N ARG A 359 5.30 13.64 24.27
CA ARG A 359 3.83 13.61 24.40
C ARG A 359 3.14 14.56 23.42
N ASN A 360 3.68 15.76 23.24
CA ASN A 360 3.13 16.75 22.31
C ASN A 360 3.24 16.26 20.86
N TRP A 361 4.39 15.70 20.48
CA TRP A 361 4.59 15.15 19.13
C TRP A 361 3.78 13.88 18.89
N ALA A 362 3.68 12.97 19.86
CA ALA A 362 2.81 11.80 19.76
C ALA A 362 1.35 12.21 19.51
N THR A 363 0.86 13.22 20.24
CA THR A 363 -0.48 13.78 20.04
C THR A 363 -0.62 14.38 18.64
N THR A 364 0.33 15.21 18.22
CA THR A 364 0.34 15.88 16.90
C THR A 364 0.35 14.86 15.75
N LEU A 365 1.13 13.79 15.87
CA LEU A 365 1.24 12.75 14.85
C LEU A 365 0.09 11.75 14.88
N SER A 366 -0.63 11.63 16.00
CA SER A 366 -1.81 10.74 16.09
C SER A 366 -3.00 11.22 15.25
N THR A 367 -3.09 12.52 14.96
CA THR A 367 -4.15 13.12 14.13
C THR A 367 -3.72 13.29 12.68
N THR A 368 -2.90 12.37 12.15
CA THR A 368 -2.36 12.47 10.79
C THR A 368 -3.49 12.50 9.76
N PRO A 369 -3.61 13.58 8.95
CA PRO A 369 -4.60 13.63 7.89
C PRO A 369 -4.35 12.53 6.85
N MET A 370 -5.44 12.01 6.26
CA MET A 370 -5.34 11.16 5.08
C MET A 370 -4.53 11.87 4.00
N PRO A 371 -3.52 11.24 3.38
CA PRO A 371 -2.90 11.79 2.18
C PRO A 371 -3.86 11.65 1.00
N ALA A 372 -3.80 12.61 0.07
CA ALA A 372 -4.51 12.50 -1.20
C ALA A 372 -4.07 11.22 -1.95
N PRO A 373 -4.98 10.55 -2.68
CA PRO A 373 -4.61 9.36 -3.44
C PRO A 373 -3.68 9.70 -4.60
N ASP A 374 -2.99 8.69 -5.10
CA ASP A 374 -2.30 8.80 -6.39
C ASP A 374 -3.28 8.88 -7.56
N PRO A 375 -2.88 9.52 -8.68
CA PRO A 375 -3.65 9.46 -9.91
C PRO A 375 -3.93 8.00 -10.32
N PRO A 376 -5.14 7.68 -10.80
CA PRO A 376 -5.45 6.37 -11.35
C PRO A 376 -4.49 5.99 -12.47
N THR A 377 -4.24 4.69 -12.61
CA THR A 377 -3.42 4.11 -13.68
C THR A 377 -4.25 3.17 -14.55
N GLY A 378 -3.69 2.76 -15.69
CA GLY A 378 -4.39 1.86 -16.63
C GLY A 378 -5.70 2.43 -17.15
N VAL A 379 -5.75 3.75 -17.37
CA VAL A 379 -6.89 4.39 -18.03
C VAL A 379 -6.98 3.84 -19.45
N ALA A 380 -8.17 3.37 -19.81
CA ALA A 380 -8.49 2.90 -21.15
C ALA A 380 -9.83 3.51 -21.58
N ALA A 381 -9.91 4.01 -22.80
CA ALA A 381 -11.12 4.55 -23.41
C ALA A 381 -11.43 3.79 -24.70
N SER A 382 -12.72 3.50 -24.95
CA SER A 382 -13.11 2.70 -26.10
C SER A 382 -12.97 3.47 -27.42
N ASP A 383 -12.38 2.83 -28.43
CA ASP A 383 -12.23 3.37 -29.78
C ASP A 383 -13.20 2.72 -30.77
N ALA A 384 -14.20 3.49 -31.18
CA ALA A 384 -15.21 3.11 -32.18
C ALA A 384 -15.97 1.78 -31.89
N THR A 385 -15.88 1.27 -30.65
CA THR A 385 -16.52 0.05 -30.16
C THR A 385 -18.02 0.23 -29.88
N TRP A 386 -18.43 1.46 -29.57
CA TRP A 386 -19.82 1.77 -29.25
C TRP A 386 -20.29 2.95 -30.10
N ALA A 387 -21.52 2.88 -30.56
CA ALA A 387 -22.13 3.94 -31.38
C ALA A 387 -22.70 5.09 -30.54
N ASP A 388 -22.87 4.91 -29.23
CA ASP A 388 -23.58 5.85 -28.35
C ASP A 388 -22.72 6.42 -27.23
N ARG A 389 -21.49 5.93 -27.05
CA ARG A 389 -20.61 6.32 -25.94
C ARG A 389 -19.14 6.10 -26.21
N VAL A 390 -18.32 6.75 -25.39
CA VAL A 390 -16.98 6.24 -25.06
C VAL A 390 -17.05 5.62 -23.67
N ARG A 391 -16.70 4.34 -23.55
CA ARG A 391 -16.52 3.70 -22.25
C ARG A 391 -15.10 3.92 -21.77
N VAL A 392 -14.95 4.53 -20.60
CA VAL A 392 -13.68 4.77 -19.92
C VAL A 392 -13.59 3.83 -18.72
N SER A 393 -12.44 3.19 -18.53
CA SER A 393 -12.15 2.32 -17.38
C SER A 393 -10.74 2.57 -16.85
N TRP A 394 -10.50 2.28 -15.56
CA TRP A 394 -9.19 2.47 -14.93
C TRP A 394 -8.95 1.49 -13.79
N SER A 395 -7.71 1.44 -13.31
CA SER A 395 -7.33 0.69 -12.11
C SER A 395 -7.54 1.54 -10.85
N PRO A 396 -8.04 0.95 -9.75
CA PRO A 396 -8.29 1.70 -8.53
C PRO A 396 -6.99 2.22 -7.90
N SER A 397 -7.04 3.47 -7.44
CA SER A 397 -5.97 4.08 -6.65
C SER A 397 -6.09 3.67 -5.18
N PHE A 398 -4.95 3.46 -4.53
CA PHE A 398 -4.94 3.16 -3.10
C PHE A 398 -5.48 4.32 -2.26
N ALA A 399 -6.27 4.00 -1.24
CA ALA A 399 -6.94 4.94 -0.35
C ALA A 399 -7.90 5.94 -1.05
N ALA A 400 -8.21 5.75 -2.34
CA ALA A 400 -9.24 6.52 -3.04
C ALA A 400 -10.63 6.02 -2.68
N THR A 401 -11.55 6.96 -2.42
CA THR A 401 -12.95 6.66 -2.16
C THR A 401 -13.82 6.92 -3.38
N GLU A 402 -13.44 7.88 -4.23
CA GLU A 402 -14.20 8.28 -5.41
C GLU A 402 -13.29 8.72 -6.56
N TYR A 403 -13.85 8.75 -7.77
CA TYR A 403 -13.18 9.12 -9.02
C TYR A 403 -14.04 10.06 -9.86
N ALA A 404 -13.40 10.89 -10.68
CA ALA A 404 -14.05 11.72 -11.68
C ALA A 404 -13.32 11.63 -13.03
N VAL A 405 -14.08 11.62 -14.12
CA VAL A 405 -13.56 11.55 -15.49
C VAL A 405 -13.53 12.94 -16.11
N MET A 406 -12.40 13.24 -16.72
CA MET A 406 -12.09 14.51 -17.35
C MET A 406 -11.85 14.29 -18.85
N ARG A 407 -12.34 15.19 -19.69
CA ARG A 407 -12.26 15.09 -21.15
C ARG A 407 -11.69 16.37 -21.75
N ALA A 408 -10.90 16.23 -22.81
CA ALA A 408 -10.51 17.33 -23.71
C ALA A 408 -10.45 16.85 -25.16
N THR A 409 -10.38 17.78 -26.12
CA THR A 409 -10.20 17.48 -27.56
C THR A 409 -8.73 17.43 -27.99
N SER A 410 -7.80 17.71 -27.07
CA SER A 410 -6.36 17.55 -27.27
C SER A 410 -5.67 17.26 -25.95
N ALA A 411 -4.48 16.64 -25.98
CA ALA A 411 -3.70 16.32 -24.78
C ALA A 411 -3.38 17.56 -23.91
N ILE A 412 -3.14 18.71 -24.56
CA ILE A 412 -2.79 19.98 -23.91
C ILE A 412 -4.00 20.89 -23.65
N GLY A 413 -5.19 20.46 -24.05
CA GLY A 413 -6.42 21.24 -23.89
C GLY A 413 -6.88 21.36 -22.44
N VAL A 414 -7.78 22.33 -22.21
CA VAL A 414 -8.50 22.48 -20.94
C VAL A 414 -9.36 21.24 -20.72
N LYS A 415 -9.24 20.67 -19.53
CA LYS A 415 -9.92 19.43 -19.12
C LYS A 415 -11.26 19.78 -18.50
N THR A 416 -12.33 19.27 -19.09
CA THR A 416 -13.70 19.44 -18.57
C THR A 416 -14.13 18.16 -17.87
N GLN A 417 -14.66 18.27 -16.65
CA GLN A 417 -15.22 17.12 -15.96
C GLN A 417 -16.51 16.68 -16.66
N VAL A 418 -16.60 15.40 -17.04
CA VAL A 418 -17.74 14.83 -17.75
C VAL A 418 -18.56 13.84 -16.92
N SER A 419 -18.05 13.43 -15.75
CA SER A 419 -18.77 12.60 -14.78
C SER A 419 -19.03 13.35 -13.47
N SER A 420 -19.98 12.88 -12.66
CA SER A 420 -19.94 13.16 -11.22
C SER A 420 -18.79 12.38 -10.56
N TRP A 421 -18.48 12.69 -9.31
CA TRP A 421 -17.65 11.81 -8.51
C TRP A 421 -18.39 10.48 -8.26
N GLN A 422 -17.69 9.36 -8.39
CA GLN A 422 -18.28 8.02 -8.34
C GLN A 422 -17.31 6.99 -7.74
N THR A 423 -17.84 5.91 -7.18
CA THR A 423 -17.04 4.80 -6.64
C THR A 423 -16.67 3.75 -7.70
N SER A 424 -17.41 3.70 -8.81
CA SER A 424 -17.14 2.80 -9.93
C SER A 424 -15.85 3.16 -10.65
N CYS A 425 -15.07 2.15 -11.07
CA CYS A 425 -13.87 2.31 -11.89
C CYS A 425 -14.16 2.28 -13.41
N THR A 426 -15.41 2.52 -13.79
CA THR A 426 -15.86 2.64 -15.18
C THR A 426 -16.85 3.79 -15.35
N PHE A 427 -16.84 4.45 -16.49
CA PHE A 427 -17.75 5.54 -16.84
C PHE A 427 -18.09 5.49 -18.34
N ASP A 428 -19.36 5.70 -18.67
CA ASP A 428 -19.83 5.78 -20.06
C ASP A 428 -20.10 7.25 -20.41
N ASP A 429 -19.23 7.86 -21.22
CA ASP A 429 -19.44 9.21 -21.73
C ASP A 429 -20.43 9.19 -22.90
N LEU A 430 -21.71 9.33 -22.55
CA LEU A 430 -22.84 9.44 -23.49
C LEU A 430 -22.92 10.83 -24.15
N SER A 431 -22.11 11.80 -23.72
CA SER A 431 -22.10 13.17 -24.26
C SER A 431 -21.06 13.35 -25.37
N ALA A 432 -20.21 12.36 -25.59
CA ALA A 432 -19.17 12.40 -26.61
C ALA A 432 -19.79 12.41 -28.02
N VAL A 433 -19.33 13.32 -28.88
CA VAL A 433 -19.82 13.45 -30.25
C VAL A 433 -19.21 12.37 -31.14
N ARG A 434 -20.02 11.79 -32.02
CA ARG A 434 -19.59 10.76 -32.99
C ARG A 434 -18.44 11.20 -33.87
N GLY A 435 -17.50 10.28 -34.10
CA GLY A 435 -16.31 10.51 -34.92
C GLY A 435 -15.35 11.59 -34.37
N THR A 436 -15.66 12.20 -33.22
CA THR A 436 -14.77 13.18 -32.59
C THR A 436 -13.84 12.45 -31.63
N GLY A 437 -12.53 12.54 -31.89
CA GLY A 437 -11.51 12.01 -30.99
C GLY A 437 -11.41 12.85 -29.72
N TYR A 438 -11.45 12.20 -28.57
CA TYR A 438 -11.29 12.82 -27.27
C TYR A 438 -10.14 12.19 -26.50
N TYR A 439 -9.65 12.93 -25.51
CA TYR A 439 -8.63 12.52 -24.56
C TYR A 439 -9.29 12.45 -23.18
N TYR A 440 -9.14 11.33 -22.49
CA TYR A 440 -9.75 11.08 -21.18
C TYR A 440 -8.69 10.90 -20.10
N TRP A 441 -8.87 11.63 -19.00
CA TRP A 441 -8.12 11.49 -17.76
C TRP A 441 -9.06 11.11 -16.62
N VAL A 442 -8.51 10.53 -15.56
CA VAL A 442 -9.24 10.23 -14.34
C VAL A 442 -8.54 10.89 -13.16
N LEU A 443 -9.33 11.46 -12.26
CA LEU A 443 -8.92 11.93 -10.94
C LEU A 443 -9.41 10.95 -9.89
N ALA A 444 -8.65 10.76 -8.81
CA ALA A 444 -9.06 10.08 -7.59
C ALA A 444 -9.20 11.09 -6.45
N ARG A 445 -10.04 10.81 -5.45
CA ARG A 445 -10.08 11.59 -4.22
C ARG A 445 -10.36 10.76 -2.97
N ASN A 446 -10.03 11.34 -1.83
CA ASN A 446 -10.49 10.93 -0.51
C ASN A 446 -10.62 12.17 0.41
N SER A 447 -10.78 11.97 1.71
CA SER A 447 -10.84 13.08 2.69
C SER A 447 -9.56 13.92 2.77
N GLY A 448 -8.43 13.39 2.29
CA GLY A 448 -7.14 14.06 2.16
C GLY A 448 -6.99 14.97 0.95
N GLY A 449 -7.93 14.91 0.00
CA GLY A 449 -7.93 15.73 -1.21
C GLY A 449 -8.01 14.93 -2.51
N GLN A 450 -7.77 15.63 -3.61
CA GLN A 450 -7.78 15.07 -4.97
C GLN A 450 -6.36 14.75 -5.44
N SER A 451 -6.23 13.73 -6.29
CA SER A 451 -5.01 13.41 -7.00
C SER A 451 -4.71 14.45 -8.11
N GLY A 452 -3.53 14.35 -8.71
CA GLY A 452 -3.32 14.89 -10.06
C GLY A 452 -4.07 14.08 -11.12
N PHE A 453 -4.08 14.54 -12.37
CA PHE A 453 -4.61 13.78 -13.50
C PHE A 453 -3.78 12.52 -13.75
N SER A 454 -4.44 11.43 -14.13
CA SER A 454 -3.81 10.21 -14.64
C SER A 454 -2.97 10.45 -15.91
N ALA A 455 -2.32 9.42 -16.44
CA ALA A 455 -2.06 9.40 -17.88
C ALA A 455 -3.41 9.36 -18.64
N TYR A 456 -3.47 9.97 -19.82
CA TYR A 456 -4.69 9.89 -20.63
C TYR A 456 -4.72 8.66 -21.51
N ASP A 457 -5.93 8.32 -21.95
CA ASP A 457 -6.14 7.52 -23.15
C ASP A 457 -7.04 8.26 -24.14
N THR A 458 -6.91 7.94 -25.43
CA THR A 458 -7.81 8.47 -26.46
C THR A 458 -9.05 7.61 -26.60
N GLY A 459 -10.18 8.22 -26.92
CA GLY A 459 -11.42 7.48 -27.18
C GLY A 459 -12.30 8.20 -28.20
N VAL A 460 -13.02 7.42 -28.99
CA VAL A 460 -13.93 7.94 -30.02
C VAL A 460 -15.21 7.11 -30.07
N VAL A 461 -16.35 7.80 -30.12
CA VAL A 461 -17.63 7.15 -30.41
C VAL A 461 -17.65 6.76 -31.89
N SER A 462 -18.08 5.54 -32.21
CA SER A 462 -18.08 5.03 -33.57
C SER A 462 -18.75 6.00 -34.55
N ASN A 463 -18.09 6.26 -35.67
CA ASN A 463 -18.65 7.02 -36.79
C ASN A 463 -19.40 6.13 -37.79
N ALA A 464 -19.46 4.81 -37.53
CA ALA A 464 -20.17 3.88 -38.38
C ALA A 464 -21.63 4.34 -38.52
N PRO A 465 -22.18 4.34 -39.75
CA PRO A 465 -23.53 4.79 -39.99
C PRO A 465 -24.51 3.98 -39.15
N GLN A 466 -25.48 4.68 -38.58
CA GLN A 466 -26.54 4.07 -37.82
C GLN A 466 -27.78 3.87 -38.66
N MET A 467 -28.32 2.66 -38.58
CA MET A 467 -29.62 2.35 -39.13
C MET A 467 -30.64 2.38 -37.99
N THR A 468 -31.55 3.35 -38.04
CA THR A 468 -32.69 3.40 -37.12
C THR A 468 -33.76 2.47 -37.66
N VAL A 469 -34.27 1.57 -36.82
CA VAL A 469 -35.24 0.56 -37.23
C VAL A 469 -36.55 0.73 -36.48
N ALA A 470 -37.67 0.69 -37.20
CA ALA A 470 -39.00 0.92 -36.64
C ALA A 470 -39.41 -0.16 -35.61
N SER A 471 -38.92 -1.40 -35.78
CA SER A 471 -39.07 -2.45 -34.78
C SER A 471 -37.95 -3.49 -34.88
N LEU A 472 -37.43 -3.93 -33.73
CA LEU A 472 -36.56 -5.10 -33.60
C LEU A 472 -37.39 -6.26 -33.06
N ARG A 473 -37.53 -7.34 -33.84
CA ARG A 473 -38.24 -8.55 -33.40
C ARG A 473 -37.24 -9.67 -33.17
N TYR A 474 -37.22 -10.19 -31.94
CA TYR A 474 -36.44 -11.37 -31.57
C TYR A 474 -37.29 -12.62 -31.79
N GLN A 475 -36.73 -13.66 -32.41
CA GLN A 475 -37.33 -14.99 -32.35
C GLN A 475 -37.14 -15.62 -30.97
N GLN A 476 -37.99 -16.61 -30.63
CA GLN A 476 -37.88 -17.37 -29.39
C GLN A 476 -36.41 -17.78 -29.15
N ASN A 477 -35.93 -17.54 -27.93
CA ASN A 477 -34.58 -17.84 -27.44
C ASN A 477 -33.46 -16.85 -27.85
N ASN A 478 -33.77 -15.65 -28.37
CA ASN A 478 -32.77 -14.62 -28.73
C ASN A 478 -31.73 -15.05 -29.78
N ALA A 479 -31.97 -16.17 -30.48
CA ALA A 479 -31.02 -16.78 -31.40
C ALA A 479 -30.99 -16.10 -32.78
N ALA A 480 -32.06 -15.39 -33.18
CA ALA A 480 -32.13 -14.65 -34.44
C ALA A 480 -32.92 -13.34 -34.27
N ALA A 481 -32.43 -12.25 -34.86
CA ALA A 481 -33.16 -10.99 -34.97
C ALA A 481 -33.61 -10.74 -36.42
N TYR A 482 -34.84 -10.25 -36.56
CA TYR A 482 -35.40 -9.77 -37.82
C TYR A 482 -35.61 -8.26 -37.70
N VAL A 483 -34.92 -7.52 -38.56
CA VAL A 483 -35.12 -6.09 -38.74
C VAL A 483 -36.06 -5.90 -39.92
N THR A 484 -37.12 -5.11 -39.76
CA THR A 484 -37.96 -4.67 -40.88
C THR A 484 -38.09 -3.15 -40.87
N GLY A 485 -37.91 -2.53 -42.05
CA GLY A 485 -38.21 -1.11 -42.26
C GLY A 485 -37.18 -0.12 -41.69
N GLY A 486 -35.90 -0.51 -41.57
CA GLY A 486 -34.84 0.45 -41.33
C GLY A 486 -34.62 1.34 -42.55
N THR A 487 -34.32 2.62 -42.34
CA THR A 487 -33.91 3.54 -43.40
C THR A 487 -32.43 3.89 -43.20
N VAL A 488 -31.63 3.75 -44.25
CA VAL A 488 -30.20 4.09 -44.23
C VAL A 488 -30.07 5.60 -44.46
N SER A 489 -29.43 6.31 -43.52
CA SER A 489 -29.28 7.77 -43.58
C SER A 489 -28.12 8.25 -44.48
N ALA A 490 -27.28 7.34 -44.98
CA ALA A 490 -26.20 7.60 -45.94
C ALA A 490 -25.65 6.29 -46.52
N ALA A 491 -25.30 6.27 -47.81
CA ALA A 491 -24.74 5.08 -48.46
C ALA A 491 -23.41 4.63 -47.81
N TYR A 492 -23.24 3.32 -47.60
CA TYR A 492 -22.07 2.77 -46.91
C TYR A 492 -21.72 1.35 -47.37
N SER A 493 -20.42 1.00 -47.33
CA SER A 493 -19.94 -0.38 -47.43
C SER A 493 -19.17 -0.76 -46.16
N GLY A 494 -19.52 -1.89 -45.55
CA GLY A 494 -18.89 -2.39 -44.33
C GLY A 494 -19.85 -2.59 -43.15
N GLN A 495 -19.36 -2.35 -41.93
CA GLN A 495 -20.11 -2.57 -40.68
C GLN A 495 -21.03 -1.38 -40.32
N PHE A 496 -22.23 -1.66 -39.81
CA PHE A 496 -23.18 -0.62 -39.34
C PHE A 496 -23.84 -1.02 -38.02
N TYR A 497 -24.33 -0.05 -37.23
CA TYR A 497 -25.03 -0.35 -35.98
C TYR A 497 -26.56 -0.28 -36.16
N LEU A 498 -27.27 -1.32 -35.69
CA LEU A 498 -28.73 -1.36 -35.57
C LEU A 498 -29.17 -0.85 -34.19
N GLN A 499 -30.03 0.16 -34.13
CA GLN A 499 -30.51 0.73 -32.86
C GLN A 499 -32.04 0.84 -32.82
N GLN A 500 -32.64 0.49 -31.67
CA GLN A 500 -34.06 0.78 -31.39
C GLN A 500 -34.20 2.19 -30.85
N GLY A 501 -34.71 3.13 -31.65
CA GLY A 501 -34.79 4.55 -31.28
C GLY A 501 -33.43 5.27 -31.29
N ALA A 502 -33.41 6.55 -30.94
CA ALA A 502 -32.25 7.43 -31.12
C ALA A 502 -31.09 7.19 -30.12
N TYR A 503 -31.32 6.45 -29.02
CA TYR A 503 -30.36 6.34 -27.89
C TYR A 503 -30.42 4.98 -27.14
N GLY A 504 -30.42 3.84 -27.86
CA GLY A 504 -30.26 2.48 -27.29
C GLY A 504 -28.89 1.81 -27.56
N PRO A 505 -28.52 0.71 -26.88
CA PRO A 505 -27.29 -0.02 -27.22
C PRO A 505 -27.41 -0.61 -28.63
N GLY A 506 -26.63 -0.07 -29.57
CA GLY A 506 -26.63 -0.54 -30.96
C GLY A 506 -26.02 -1.94 -31.09
N ILE A 507 -26.55 -2.76 -32.00
CA ILE A 507 -25.97 -4.06 -32.37
C ILE A 507 -25.10 -3.84 -33.60
N LEU A 508 -23.81 -4.16 -33.54
CA LEU A 508 -22.91 -4.09 -34.69
C LEU A 508 -23.26 -5.20 -35.68
N VAL A 509 -23.52 -4.84 -36.94
CA VAL A 509 -23.76 -5.75 -38.05
C VAL A 509 -22.56 -5.73 -38.97
N SER A 510 -21.96 -6.90 -39.21
CA SER A 510 -20.90 -7.06 -40.21
C SER A 510 -21.46 -7.59 -41.52
N TRP A 511 -21.23 -6.88 -42.63
CA TRP A 511 -21.75 -7.25 -43.95
C TRP A 511 -20.78 -6.89 -45.09
N SER A 512 -20.86 -7.61 -46.20
CA SER A 512 -19.96 -7.51 -47.36
C SER A 512 -20.68 -7.03 -48.63
N GLY A 513 -21.42 -5.93 -48.57
CA GLY A 513 -22.06 -5.31 -49.74
C GLY A 513 -22.23 -3.78 -49.58
N THR A 514 -22.95 -3.16 -50.51
CA THR A 514 -23.26 -1.72 -50.52
C THR A 514 -24.75 -1.48 -50.27
N VAL A 515 -25.08 -0.68 -49.26
CA VAL A 515 -26.44 -0.13 -49.05
C VAL A 515 -26.48 1.31 -49.51
N HIS A 516 -27.55 1.70 -50.19
CA HIS A 516 -27.79 3.06 -50.66
C HIS A 516 -28.72 3.81 -49.69
N GLU A 517 -28.66 5.14 -49.74
CA GLU A 517 -29.59 5.99 -48.98
C GLU A 517 -31.03 5.68 -49.41
N GLY A 518 -31.90 5.40 -48.43
CA GLY A 518 -33.29 5.02 -48.67
C GLY A 518 -33.58 3.52 -48.73
N ASP A 519 -32.56 2.65 -48.83
CA ASP A 519 -32.75 1.21 -48.89
C ASP A 519 -33.47 0.66 -47.65
N HIS A 520 -34.49 -0.17 -47.87
CA HIS A 520 -35.07 -0.99 -46.81
C HIS A 520 -34.22 -2.24 -46.58
N VAL A 521 -33.73 -2.40 -45.35
CA VAL A 521 -32.83 -3.50 -45.00
C VAL A 521 -33.52 -4.51 -44.08
N ASN A 522 -33.58 -5.76 -44.55
CA ASN A 522 -33.89 -6.91 -43.70
C ASN A 522 -32.60 -7.63 -43.33
N VAL A 523 -32.27 -7.66 -42.03
CA VAL A 523 -31.11 -8.40 -41.51
C VAL A 523 -31.61 -9.66 -40.82
N LEU A 524 -31.07 -10.79 -41.25
CA LEU A 524 -31.28 -12.12 -40.68
C LEU A 524 -29.94 -12.62 -40.15
N GLY A 525 -29.82 -12.87 -38.85
CA GLY A 525 -28.53 -13.29 -38.30
C GLY A 525 -28.57 -13.72 -36.85
N THR A 526 -27.49 -14.37 -36.42
CA THR A 526 -27.32 -14.85 -35.04
C THR A 526 -26.66 -13.76 -34.20
N ILE A 527 -27.21 -13.49 -33.01
CA ILE A 527 -26.58 -12.56 -32.07
C ILE A 527 -25.58 -13.31 -31.20
N SER A 528 -24.33 -12.91 -31.23
CA SER A 528 -23.30 -13.30 -30.27
C SER A 528 -23.00 -12.14 -29.33
N THR A 529 -22.52 -12.45 -28.13
CA THR A 529 -21.95 -11.44 -27.22
C THR A 529 -20.46 -11.70 -27.15
N LEU A 530 -19.67 -10.72 -27.57
CA LEU A 530 -18.22 -10.79 -27.46
C LEU A 530 -17.80 -10.74 -25.99
N ALA A 531 -16.56 -11.15 -25.70
CA ALA A 531 -16.00 -11.03 -24.35
C ALA A 531 -15.99 -9.57 -23.83
N SER A 532 -16.03 -8.58 -24.74
CA SER A 532 -16.16 -7.15 -24.43
C SER A 532 -17.57 -6.73 -23.95
N GLY A 533 -18.55 -7.64 -23.97
CA GLY A 533 -19.96 -7.33 -23.70
C GLY A 533 -20.70 -6.72 -24.89
N GLU A 534 -20.02 -6.49 -26.02
CA GLU A 534 -20.61 -6.03 -27.26
C GLU A 534 -21.49 -7.13 -27.88
N ARG A 535 -22.71 -6.78 -28.30
CA ARG A 535 -23.60 -7.70 -29.02
C ARG A 535 -23.34 -7.53 -30.52
N VAL A 536 -22.87 -8.60 -31.16
CA VAL A 536 -22.61 -8.64 -32.60
C VAL A 536 -23.68 -9.49 -33.26
N LEU A 537 -24.21 -9.01 -34.38
CA LEU A 537 -25.08 -9.79 -35.24
C LEU A 537 -24.33 -10.12 -36.53
N THR A 538 -24.11 -11.41 -36.76
CA THR A 538 -23.54 -11.91 -38.02
C THR A 538 -24.68 -12.12 -39.01
N ALA A 539 -24.76 -11.27 -40.03
CA ALA A 539 -25.84 -11.32 -41.01
C ALA A 539 -25.63 -12.47 -42.01
N ALA A 540 -26.65 -13.30 -42.20
CA ALA A 540 -26.73 -14.34 -43.24
C ALA A 540 -27.22 -13.77 -44.59
N SER A 541 -28.02 -12.70 -44.58
CA SER A 541 -28.42 -11.94 -45.77
C SER A 541 -28.85 -10.52 -45.41
N VAL A 542 -28.64 -9.60 -46.35
CA VAL A 542 -29.16 -8.23 -46.35
C VAL A 542 -29.96 -8.10 -47.64
N ALA A 543 -31.29 -8.06 -47.53
CA ALA A 543 -32.14 -7.77 -48.69
C ALA A 543 -32.35 -6.25 -48.75
N THR A 544 -31.88 -5.62 -49.83
CA THR A 544 -32.19 -4.23 -50.18
C THR A 544 -33.37 -4.23 -51.14
N ALA A 545 -34.46 -3.58 -50.76
CA ALA A 545 -35.52 -3.21 -51.69
C ALA A 545 -35.41 -1.69 -51.94
N PRO A 546 -35.43 -1.23 -53.20
CA PRO A 546 -35.42 0.19 -53.52
C PRO A 546 -36.70 0.92 -53.07
#